data_AF-A0A2V5JEP0-F1
#
_entry.id   AF-A0A2V5JEP0-F1
#
_cell.length_a   1.000
_cell.length_b   1.000
_cell.length_c   1.000
_cell.angle_alpha   90.00
_cell.angle_beta   90.00
_cell.angle_gamma   90.00
#
_symmetry.space_group_name_H-M   'P 1'
#
loop_
_entity.id
_entity.type
_entity.pdbx_description
1 polymer ?
#
loop_
_entity_poly.entity_id
_entity_poly.type
_entity_poly.pdbx_seq_one_letter_code
_entity_poly.pdbx_strand_id
1 'polypeptide(L)' 'MKILRRAASGLSAVSRYLKGVLGEDAYERYLEHHQATSCTAQPLTVKEFWRDKMDRQDANPEGRCC' A
#
# COMPACT_ATOMS: atom_id res chain seq x y z
N MET A 1 32.15 12.32 0.54
CA MET A 1 30.95 11.76 -0.15
C MET A 1 30.39 10.45 0.43
N LYS A 2 30.92 9.85 1.51
CA LYS A 2 30.37 8.61 2.12
C LYS A 2 29.24 8.86 3.15
N ILE A 3 29.25 10.02 3.81
CA ILE A 3 28.32 10.40 4.88
C ILE A 3 26.93 10.74 4.30
N LEU A 4 26.90 11.48 3.19
CA LEU A 4 25.67 11.81 2.45
C LEU A 4 24.93 10.56 1.96
N ARG A 5 25.66 9.51 1.55
CA ARG A 5 25.04 8.24 1.12
C ARG A 5 24.37 7.51 2.28
N ARG A 6 24.97 7.54 3.49
CA ARG A 6 24.37 6.93 4.69
C ARG A 6 23.14 7.70 5.19
N ALA A 7 23.19 9.04 5.14
CA ALA A 7 22.04 9.88 5.47
C ALA A 7 20.87 9.67 4.49
N ALA A 8 21.18 9.56 3.19
CA ALA A 8 20.19 9.24 2.16
C ALA A 8 19.54 7.86 2.39
N SER A 9 20.32 6.83 2.74
CA SER A 9 19.79 5.50 3.05
C SER A 9 18.85 5.51 4.27
N GLY A 10 19.17 6.27 5.31
CA GLY A 10 18.32 6.42 6.50
C GLY A 10 16.98 7.11 6.18
N LEU A 11 17.02 8.19 5.40
CA LEU A 11 15.81 8.90 4.96
C LEU A 11 14.93 8.04 4.05
N SER A 12 15.51 7.21 3.18
CA SER A 12 14.74 6.27 2.36
C SER A 12 14.06 5.19 3.20
N ALA A 13 14.69 4.72 4.28
CA ALA A 13 14.09 3.75 5.19
C ALA A 13 12.93 4.37 5.99
N VAL A 14 13.09 5.59 6.50
CA VAL A 14 12.03 6.33 7.19
C VAL A 14 10.88 6.66 6.24
N SER A 15 11.18 7.07 5.01
CA SER A 15 10.16 7.27 3.98
C SER A 15 9.38 5.99 3.76
N ARG A 16 10.03 4.85 3.46
CA ARG A 16 9.36 3.54 3.30
C ARG A 16 8.54 3.12 4.51
N TYR A 17 9.01 3.42 5.72
CA TYR A 17 8.25 3.15 6.93
C TYR A 17 7.00 4.03 7.02
N LEU A 18 7.12 5.34 6.79
CA LEU A 18 5.98 6.24 6.71
C LEU A 18 5.03 5.84 5.57
N LYS A 19 5.56 5.34 4.45
CA LYS A 19 4.77 4.81 3.34
C LYS A 19 3.91 3.62 3.78
N GLY A 20 4.53 2.70 4.53
CA GLY A 20 3.89 1.57 5.19
C GLY A 20 2.79 1.97 6.18
N VAL A 21 3.04 3.01 6.99
CA VAL A 21 2.13 3.46 8.04
C VAL A 21 0.96 4.28 7.48
N LEU A 22 1.20 5.11 6.46
CA LEU A 22 0.16 5.89 5.77
C LEU A 22 -0.66 5.04 4.80
N GLY A 23 -0.23 3.81 4.52
CA GLY A 23 -0.91 2.88 3.62
C GLY A 23 -0.77 3.25 2.14
N GLU A 24 0.22 4.07 1.77
CA GLU A 24 0.55 4.29 0.36
C GLU A 24 1.22 3.06 -0.28
N ASP A 25 1.74 2.12 0.52
CA ASP A 25 2.23 0.81 0.06
C ASP A 25 1.11 -0.23 -0.15
N ALA A 26 -0.15 0.10 0.16
CA ALA A 26 -1.25 -0.85 0.08
C ALA A 26 -1.42 -1.48 -1.32
N TYR A 27 -1.14 -0.70 -2.38
CA TYR A 27 -1.17 -1.20 -3.75
C TYR A 27 0.01 -2.13 -4.07
N GLU A 28 1.21 -1.83 -3.57
CA GLU A 28 2.38 -2.72 -3.73
C GLU A 28 2.13 -4.07 -3.05
N ARG A 29 1.61 -4.07 -1.82
CA ARG A 29 1.21 -5.30 -1.11
C ARG A 29 0.12 -6.07 -1.85
N TYR A 30 -0.83 -5.38 -2.48
CA TYR A 30 -1.85 -6.01 -3.32
C TYR A 30 -1.21 -6.73 -4.51
N LEU A 31 -0.24 -6.11 -5.19
CA LEU A 31 0.46 -6.75 -6.31
C LEU A 31 1.30 -7.95 -5.86
N GLU A 32 2.01 -7.85 -4.73
CA GLU A 32 2.74 -8.97 -4.14
C GLU A 32 1.79 -10.14 -3.82
N HIS A 33 0.65 -9.85 -3.19
CA HIS A 33 -0.37 -10.86 -2.92
C HIS A 33 -0.97 -11.45 -4.21
N HIS A 34 -1.24 -10.62 -5.22
CA HIS A 34 -1.77 -11.05 -6.50
C HIS A 34 -0.79 -11.99 -7.24
N GLN A 35 0.50 -11.68 -7.19
CA GLN A 35 1.57 -12.52 -7.73
C GLN A 35 1.72 -13.83 -6.92
N ALA A 36 1.74 -13.75 -5.59
CA ALA A 36 1.86 -14.92 -4.71
C ALA A 36 0.69 -15.89 -4.85
N THR A 37 -0.53 -15.37 -4.99
CA THR A 37 -1.76 -16.16 -5.19
C THR A 37 -1.87 -16.69 -6.62
N SER A 38 -0.96 -16.31 -7.53
CA SER A 38 -0.97 -16.70 -8.95
C SER A 38 -2.35 -16.49 -9.58
N CYS A 39 -2.99 -15.35 -9.29
CA CYS A 39 -4.30 -15.07 -9.82
C CYS A 39 -4.22 -14.92 -11.35
N THR A 40 -5.04 -15.66 -12.09
CA THR A 40 -5.09 -15.63 -13.56
C THR A 40 -5.75 -14.38 -14.11
N ALA A 41 -6.45 -13.62 -13.25
CA ALA A 41 -7.01 -12.31 -13.60
C ALA A 41 -5.90 -11.27 -13.73
N GLN A 42 -6.15 -10.20 -14.50
CA GLN A 42 -5.23 -9.06 -14.50
C GLN A 42 -5.34 -8.32 -13.16
N PRO A 43 -4.21 -7.84 -12.60
CA PRO A 43 -4.25 -7.02 -11.40
C PRO A 43 -5.01 -5.72 -11.67
N LEU A 44 -5.77 -5.26 -10.68
CA LEU A 44 -6.46 -3.97 -10.73
C LEU A 44 -5.47 -2.84 -10.95
N THR A 45 -5.88 -1.80 -11.68
CA THR A 45 -5.10 -0.56 -11.72
C THR A 45 -5.11 0.12 -10.36
N VAL A 46 -4.14 1.00 -10.09
CA VAL A 46 -4.06 1.74 -8.82
C VAL A 46 -5.36 2.49 -8.50
N LYS A 47 -6.01 3.08 -9.51
CA LYS A 47 -7.27 3.81 -9.35
C LYS A 47 -8.42 2.89 -8.96
N GLU A 48 -8.53 1.74 -9.63
CA GLU A 48 -9.56 0.75 -9.35
C GLU A 48 -9.38 0.12 -7.97
N PHE A 49 -8.13 -0.15 -7.58
CA PHE A 49 -7.80 -0.63 -6.24
C PHE A 49 -8.27 0.32 -5.15
N TRP A 50 -7.98 1.62 -5.28
CA TRP A 50 -8.42 2.61 -4.30
C TRP A 50 -9.94 2.80 -4.28
N ARG A 51 -10.59 2.73 -5.45
CA ARG A 51 -12.06 2.77 -5.52
C ARG A 51 -12.68 1.57 -4.81
N ASP A 52 -12.27 0.35 -5.17
CA ASP A 52 -12.76 -0.89 -4.55
C ASP A 52 -12.49 -0.94 -3.04
N LYS A 53 -11.32 -0.44 -2.59
CA LYS A 53 -11.01 -0.32 -1.17
C LYS A 53 -11.98 0.61 -0.43
N MET A 54 -12.26 1.80 -1.00
CA MET A 54 -13.24 2.72 -0.42
C MET A 54 -14.66 2.15 -0.47
N ASP A 55 -15.06 1.53 -1.58
CA ASP A 55 -16.38 0.91 -1.73
C ASP A 55 -16.59 -0.18 -0.69
N ARG A 56 -15.57 -1.00 -0.39
CA ARG A 56 -15.63 -2.00 0.68
C ARG A 56 -15.76 -1.39 2.06
N GLN A 57 -15.09 -0.27 2.33
CA GLN A 57 -15.19 0.46 3.60
C GLN A 57 -16.56 1.14 3.76
N ASP A 58 -17.13 1.66 2.67
CA ASP A 58 -18.47 2.25 2.66
C ASP A 58 -19.56 1.18 2.81
N ALA A 59 -19.41 0.03 2.14
CA ALA A 59 -20.33 -1.09 2.21
C ALA A 59 -20.27 -1.84 3.55
N ASN A 60 -19.09 -1.86 4.20
CA ASN A 60 -18.88 -2.46 5.52
C ASN A 60 -18.39 -1.39 6.49
N PRO A 61 -19.28 -0.46 6.92
CA PRO A 61 -18.92 0.53 7.91
C PRO A 61 -18.84 -0.19 9.26
N GLU A 62 -17.71 -0.81 9.53
CA GLU A 62 -17.37 -1.52 10.78
C GLU A 62 -17.27 -0.59 12.01
N GLY A 63 -17.69 0.67 11.85
CA GLY A 63 -17.86 1.65 12.91
C GLY A 63 -19.17 2.42 12.77
N ARG A 64 -20.32 1.73 12.83
CA ARG A 64 -21.52 2.40 13.36
C ARG A 64 -21.51 2.24 14.86
N CYS A 65 -21.04 3.30 15.51
CA CYS A 65 -21.22 3.54 16.93
C CYS A 65 -22.70 3.26 17.30
N CYS A 66 -22.92 2.27 18.17
CA CYS A 66 -23.96 2.42 19.16
C CYS A 66 -23.63 3.62 20.05
#